data_AF-A0A1A9V862-F1
#
_entry.id   AF-A0A1A9V862-F1
#
_cell.length_a   1.000
_cell.length_b   1.000
_cell.length_c   1.000
_cell.angle_alpha   90.00
_cell.angle_beta   90.00
_cell.angle_gamma   90.00
#
_symmetry.space_group_name_H-M   'P 1'
#
loop_
_entity.id
_entity.type
_entity.pdbx_description
1 polymer ?
#
loop_
_entity_poly.entity_id
_entity_poly.type
_entity_poly.pdbx_seq_one_letter_code
_entity_poly.pdbx_strand_id
1 'polypeptide(L)'
;MKSWILVLFTLGAVTIIDAEGDKAAADIKVILLYHKRACLEKEGLSQDVFPGDEVHETFAAMFQLETEVVPYEAKCFLRCWLKRIQIMSDHFTMLKKRVNPDGTCERAARDAAQGDECEFAFVYQKCDHVLDVSEFDY
;
A
#
# COMPACT_ATOMS: atom_id res chain seq x y z
N MET A 1 2.61 -34.81 1.76
CA MET A 1 1.56 -33.83 1.39
C MET A 1 0.23 -34.56 1.44
N LYS A 2 -0.64 -34.23 2.40
CA LYS A 2 -1.96 -34.86 2.57
C LYS A 2 -2.94 -33.75 2.96
N SER A 3 -3.66 -33.23 1.97
CA SER A 3 -4.70 -32.21 2.14
C SER A 3 -5.92 -32.85 2.80
N TRP A 4 -6.48 -32.20 3.81
CA TRP A 4 -7.69 -32.63 4.53
C TRP A 4 -8.82 -31.67 4.16
N ILE A 5 -9.73 -32.09 3.28
CA ILE A 5 -10.95 -31.36 2.96
C ILE A 5 -12.05 -31.87 3.90
N LEU A 6 -12.53 -31.01 4.80
CA LEU A 6 -13.70 -31.32 5.64
C LEU A 6 -14.96 -30.87 4.89
N VAL A 7 -15.71 -31.85 4.37
CA VAL A 7 -17.02 -31.61 3.75
C VAL A 7 -18.11 -31.89 4.78
N LEU A 8 -18.77 -30.84 5.27
CA LEU A 8 -19.95 -30.95 6.13
C LEU A 8 -21.21 -30.93 5.26
N PHE A 9 -21.85 -32.09 5.09
CA PHE A 9 -23.15 -32.18 4.42
C PHE A 9 -24.27 -31.78 5.38
N THR A 10 -24.73 -30.54 5.28
CA THR A 10 -26.09 -30.16 5.70
C THR A 10 -26.91 -29.88 4.43
N LEU A 11 -28.16 -30.33 4.42
CA LEU A 11 -29.07 -30.22 3.28
C LEU A 11 -29.14 -28.76 2.78
N GLY A 12 -28.62 -28.53 1.56
CA GLY A 12 -28.97 -27.34 0.78
C GLY A 12 -27.96 -26.20 0.72
N ALA A 13 -26.65 -26.45 0.72
CA ALA A 13 -25.62 -25.67 -0.01
C ALA A 13 -24.25 -26.28 0.28
N VAL A 14 -23.52 -26.71 -0.75
CA VAL A 14 -22.10 -27.06 -0.58
C VAL A 14 -21.33 -25.73 -0.53
N THR A 15 -21.14 -25.18 0.66
CA THR A 15 -20.16 -24.11 0.85
C THR A 15 -18.77 -24.76 0.88
N ILE A 16 -18.04 -24.65 -0.24
CA ILE A 16 -16.62 -24.99 -0.28
C ILE A 16 -15.91 -23.89 0.54
N ILE A 17 -15.50 -24.22 1.76
CA ILE A 17 -14.60 -23.35 2.52
C ILE A 17 -13.20 -23.65 1.98
N ASP A 18 -12.71 -22.78 1.10
CA ASP A 18 -11.35 -22.85 0.58
C ASP A 18 -10.37 -22.38 1.66
N ALA A 19 -9.98 -23.32 2.52
CA ALA A 19 -9.02 -23.08 3.60
C ALA A 19 -7.61 -22.71 3.08
N GLU A 20 -7.32 -22.89 1.79
CA GLU A 20 -6.06 -22.50 1.18
C GLU A 20 -6.09 -21.01 0.78
N GLY A 21 -7.21 -20.55 0.22
CA GLY A 21 -7.49 -19.12 0.01
C GLY A 21 -7.48 -18.32 1.31
N ASP A 22 -8.13 -18.81 2.37
CA ASP A 22 -8.16 -18.14 3.67
C ASP A 22 -6.76 -18.00 4.31
N LYS A 23 -5.89 -19.00 4.12
CA LYS A 23 -4.50 -18.94 4.60
C LYS A 23 -3.66 -17.94 3.82
N ALA A 24 -3.77 -17.93 2.50
CA ALA A 24 -3.05 -16.97 1.67
C ALA A 24 -3.45 -15.53 2.02
N ALA A 25 -4.75 -15.27 2.20
CA ALA A 25 -5.26 -13.98 2.63
C ALA A 25 -4.74 -13.58 4.03
N ALA A 26 -4.70 -14.53 4.98
CA ALA A 26 -4.14 -14.30 6.30
C ALA A 26 -2.64 -13.97 6.27
N ASP A 27 -1.86 -14.68 5.45
CA ASP A 27 -0.42 -14.46 5.30
C ASP A 27 -0.14 -13.08 4.67
N ILE A 28 -0.90 -12.68 3.66
CA ILE A 28 -0.83 -11.33 3.05
C ILE A 28 -1.14 -10.27 4.10
N LYS A 29 -2.22 -10.44 4.87
CA LYS A 29 -2.59 -9.51 5.93
C LYS A 29 -1.47 -9.35 6.96
N VAL A 30 -0.81 -10.43 7.34
CA VAL A 30 0.35 -10.39 8.27
C VAL A 30 1.51 -9.59 7.68
N ILE A 31 1.81 -9.77 6.39
CA ILE A 31 2.87 -9.02 5.69
C ILE A 31 2.56 -7.52 5.64
N LEU A 32 1.32 -7.16 5.30
CA LEU A 32 0.88 -5.76 5.26
C LEU A 32 0.95 -5.10 6.65
N LEU A 33 0.51 -5.80 7.70
CA LEU A 33 0.62 -5.33 9.08
C LEU A 33 2.08 -5.18 9.53
N TYR A 34 2.97 -6.07 9.08
CA TYR A 34 4.39 -5.96 9.34
C TYR A 34 5.00 -4.69 8.70
N HIS A 35 4.66 -4.40 7.45
CA HIS A 35 5.08 -3.17 6.78
C HIS A 35 4.52 -1.92 7.45
N LYS A 36 3.23 -1.93 7.79
CA LYS A 36 2.56 -0.84 8.50
C LYS A 36 3.29 -0.50 9.79
N ARG A 37 3.50 -1.50 10.66
CA ARG A 37 4.15 -1.29 11.96
C ARG A 37 5.56 -0.72 11.80
N ALA A 38 6.33 -1.26 10.86
CA ALA A 38 7.69 -0.78 10.62
C ALA A 38 7.72 0.68 10.12
N CYS A 39 6.74 1.11 9.32
CA CYS A 39 6.67 2.49 8.87
C CYS A 39 6.15 3.44 9.95
N LEU A 40 5.20 3.02 10.79
CA LEU A 40 4.80 3.80 11.96
C LEU A 40 5.99 4.02 12.91
N GLU A 41 6.76 2.98 13.19
CA GLU A 41 7.95 3.06 14.04
C GLU A 41 9.02 3.98 13.44
N LYS A 42 9.32 3.81 12.15
CA LYS A 42 10.35 4.59 11.46
C LYS A 42 10.03 6.09 11.40
N GLU A 43 8.77 6.43 11.17
CA GLU A 43 8.31 7.82 11.08
C GLU A 43 7.88 8.40 12.44
N GLY A 44 7.95 7.61 13.54
CA GLY A 44 7.60 8.07 14.88
C GLY A 44 6.10 8.35 15.08
N LEU A 45 5.24 7.62 14.37
CA LEU A 45 3.78 7.84 14.35
C LEU A 45 3.03 6.90 15.29
N SER A 46 1.94 7.41 15.89
CA SER A 46 1.00 6.58 16.66
C SER A 46 0.25 5.62 15.72
N GLN A 47 -0.15 4.46 16.26
CA GLN A 47 -1.08 3.56 15.56
C GLN A 47 -2.43 4.21 15.25
N ASP A 48 -2.80 5.25 16.00
CA ASP A 48 -4.06 5.97 15.83
C ASP A 48 -4.10 6.82 14.55
N VAL A 49 -2.95 7.16 13.96
CA VAL A 49 -2.86 7.97 12.72
C VAL A 49 -3.34 7.17 11.51
N PHE A 50 -3.12 5.86 11.54
CA PHE A 50 -3.56 4.93 10.51
C PHE A 50 -4.37 3.82 11.19
N PRO A 51 -5.63 4.07 11.58
CA PRO A 51 -6.43 3.10 12.28
C PRO A 51 -6.80 1.91 11.37
N GLY A 52 -6.99 0.73 11.95
CA GLY A 52 -7.41 -0.47 11.22
C GLY A 52 -6.28 -1.20 10.48
N ASP A 53 -6.59 -2.31 9.82
CA ASP A 53 -5.58 -3.14 9.14
C ASP A 53 -5.37 -2.71 7.67
N GLU A 54 -6.16 -1.75 7.21
CA GLU A 54 -6.37 -1.43 5.79
C GLU A 54 -5.71 -0.11 5.40
N VAL A 55 -4.39 -0.16 5.24
CA VAL A 55 -3.57 0.99 4.84
C VAL A 55 -3.99 1.56 3.48
N HIS A 56 -4.54 0.71 2.61
CA HIS A 56 -5.02 1.07 1.27
C HIS A 56 -6.19 2.04 1.29
N GLU A 57 -7.19 1.83 2.15
CA GLU A 57 -8.32 2.76 2.25
C GLU A 57 -7.86 4.16 2.65
N THR A 58 -6.87 4.22 3.55
CA THR A 58 -6.27 5.49 3.96
C THR A 58 -5.55 6.17 2.79
N PHE A 59 -4.76 5.43 2.02
CA PHE A 59 -4.10 5.97 0.84
C PHE A 59 -5.09 6.43 -0.24
N ALA A 60 -6.11 5.62 -0.54
CA ALA A 60 -7.16 5.98 -1.48
C ALA A 60 -7.84 7.29 -1.07
N ALA A 61 -8.20 7.43 0.22
CA ALA A 61 -8.76 8.67 0.75
C ALA A 61 -7.78 9.85 0.62
N MET A 62 -6.50 9.65 0.95
CA MET A 62 -5.47 10.69 0.84
C MET A 62 -5.29 11.20 -0.59
N PHE A 63 -5.36 10.32 -1.60
CA PHE A 63 -5.17 10.73 -3.00
C PHE A 63 -6.34 11.52 -3.58
N GLN A 64 -7.53 11.46 -2.96
CA GLN A 64 -8.68 12.29 -3.31
C GLN A 64 -8.59 13.72 -2.77
N LEU A 65 -7.69 13.98 -1.80
CA LEU A 65 -7.51 15.30 -1.20
C LEU A 65 -6.52 16.15 -1.98
N GLU A 66 -6.66 17.47 -1.89
CA GLU A 66 -5.62 18.40 -2.35
C GLU A 66 -4.32 18.19 -1.60
N THR A 67 -3.20 18.38 -2.31
CA THR A 67 -1.86 18.03 -1.81
C THR A 67 -1.52 18.76 -0.51
N GLU A 68 -1.95 20.01 -0.38
CA GLU A 68 -1.72 20.88 0.78
C GLU A 68 -2.56 20.47 1.99
N VAL A 69 -3.62 19.69 1.79
CA VAL A 69 -4.54 19.24 2.86
C VAL A 69 -4.04 17.94 3.48
N VAL A 70 -3.23 17.16 2.77
CA VAL A 70 -2.71 15.89 3.29
C VAL A 70 -1.61 16.15 4.33
N PRO A 71 -1.74 15.61 5.55
CA PRO A 71 -0.72 15.78 6.59
C PRO A 71 0.64 15.29 6.13
N TYR A 72 1.68 16.04 6.48
CA TYR A 72 3.06 15.73 6.09
C TYR A 72 3.50 14.35 6.58
N GLU A 73 3.13 14.01 7.81
CA GLU A 73 3.38 12.72 8.44
C GLU A 73 2.78 11.56 7.62
N ALA A 74 1.60 11.78 7.04
CA ALA A 74 0.93 10.78 6.23
C ALA A 74 1.66 10.57 4.88
N LYS A 75 2.18 11.66 4.28
CA LYS A 75 3.05 11.59 3.10
C LYS A 75 4.35 10.84 3.39
N CYS A 76 4.96 11.06 4.55
CA CYS A 76 6.17 10.34 4.96
C CYS A 76 5.91 8.86 5.24
N PHE A 77 4.76 8.53 5.83
CA PHE A 77 4.34 7.15 5.98
C PHE A 77 4.19 6.46 4.61
N LEU A 78 3.54 7.11 3.63
CA LEU A 78 3.45 6.62 2.26
C LEU A 78 4.83 6.40 1.63
N ARG A 79 5.75 7.37 1.76
CA ARG A 79 7.13 7.21 1.28
C ARG A 79 7.82 5.99 1.90
N CYS A 80 7.69 5.79 3.21
CA CYS A 80 8.22 4.59 3.86
C CYS A 80 7.59 3.32 3.26
N TRP A 81 6.27 3.32 3.10
CA TRP A 81 5.52 2.21 2.55
C TRP A 81 6.03 1.82 1.16
N LEU A 82 6.11 2.78 0.24
CA LEU A 82 6.62 2.60 -1.13
C LEU A 82 8.05 2.05 -1.16
N LYS A 83 8.90 2.45 -0.22
CA LYS A 83 10.26 1.90 -0.08
C LYS A 83 10.24 0.46 0.40
N ARG A 84 9.38 0.10 1.36
CA ARG A 84 9.29 -1.25 1.91
C ARG A 84 8.82 -2.28 0.90
N ILE A 85 7.85 -1.92 0.07
CA ILE A 85 7.29 -2.77 -1.00
C ILE A 85 8.10 -2.68 -2.31
N GLN A 86 9.25 -2.00 -2.27
CA GLN A 86 10.19 -1.89 -3.39
C GLN A 86 9.57 -1.26 -4.65
N ILE A 87 8.69 -0.28 -4.46
CA ILE A 87 8.20 0.60 -5.53
C ILE A 87 9.12 1.81 -5.67
N MET A 88 9.64 2.32 -4.55
CA MET A 88 10.52 3.49 -4.48
C MET A 88 11.86 3.11 -3.84
N SER A 89 12.95 3.77 -4.26
CA SER A 89 14.23 3.78 -3.54
C SER A 89 14.56 5.21 -3.08
N ASP A 90 15.72 5.38 -2.44
CA ASP A 90 16.22 6.71 -2.08
C ASP A 90 16.47 7.59 -3.31
N HIS A 91 16.60 8.89 -3.06
CA HIS A 91 16.91 9.92 -4.05
C HIS A 91 15.83 10.03 -5.13
N PHE A 92 14.56 10.05 -4.70
CA PHE A 92 13.40 10.31 -5.58
C PHE A 92 13.27 9.31 -6.73
N THR A 93 13.70 8.07 -6.53
CA THR A 93 13.81 7.09 -7.61
C THR A 93 12.68 6.06 -7.53
N MET A 94 11.91 5.92 -8.61
CA MET A 94 10.85 4.92 -8.72
C MET A 94 11.37 3.69 -9.45
N LEU A 95 11.30 2.54 -8.77
CA LEU A 95 11.76 1.23 -9.25
C LEU A 95 10.73 0.56 -10.17
N LYS A 96 9.43 0.80 -9.92
CA LYS A 96 8.32 0.27 -10.72
C LYS A 96 7.52 1.44 -11.29
N LYS A 97 7.55 1.60 -12.62
CA LYS A 97 6.76 2.59 -13.37
C LYS A 97 5.73 1.82 -14.19
N ARG A 98 4.45 1.90 -13.84
CA ARG A 98 3.42 1.08 -14.49
C ARG A 98 2.53 1.89 -15.44
N VAL A 99 2.02 3.03 -14.99
CA VAL A 99 1.04 3.81 -15.75
C VAL A 99 1.72 4.92 -16.54
N ASN A 100 2.80 5.48 -16.01
CA ASN A 100 3.56 6.56 -16.61
C ASN A 100 5.00 6.15 -16.99
N PRO A 101 5.18 5.44 -18.12
CA PRO A 101 6.50 5.03 -18.58
C PRO A 101 7.34 6.20 -19.11
N ASP A 102 6.72 7.33 -19.49
CA ASP A 102 7.42 8.49 -20.04
C ASP A 102 8.07 9.39 -18.98
N GLY A 103 7.80 9.10 -17.70
CA GLY A 103 8.39 9.79 -16.54
C GLY A 103 7.77 11.15 -16.25
N THR A 104 6.62 11.49 -16.83
CA THR A 104 5.95 12.78 -16.60
C THR A 104 5.56 12.95 -15.13
N CYS A 105 5.00 11.92 -14.48
CA CYS A 105 4.69 11.98 -13.05
C CYS A 105 5.95 12.13 -12.20
N GLU A 106 7.06 11.48 -12.56
CA GLU A 106 8.32 11.64 -11.83
C GLU A 106 8.86 13.07 -11.94
N ARG A 107 8.82 13.66 -13.13
CA ARG A 107 9.25 15.04 -13.35
C ARG A 107 8.39 16.02 -12.58
N ALA A 108 7.07 15.91 -12.70
CA ALA A 108 6.13 16.77 -11.98
C ALA A 108 6.29 16.63 -10.46
N ALA A 109 6.48 15.42 -9.95
CA ALA A 109 6.72 15.18 -8.54
C ALA A 109 8.04 15.78 -8.05
N ARG A 110 9.13 15.68 -8.84
CA ARG A 110 10.42 16.32 -8.49
C ARG A 110 10.30 17.84 -8.40
N ASP A 111 9.61 18.44 -9.37
CA ASP A 111 9.41 19.89 -9.42
C ASP A 111 8.56 20.38 -8.24
N ALA A 112 7.50 19.64 -7.88
CA ALA A 112 6.63 19.97 -6.75
C ALA A 112 7.30 19.76 -5.39
N ALA A 113 8.11 18.69 -5.25
CA ALA A 113 8.65 18.26 -3.97
C ALA A 113 9.72 19.17 -3.38
N GLN A 114 10.40 19.99 -4.20
CA GLN A 114 11.47 20.89 -3.74
C GLN A 114 12.55 20.22 -2.88
N GLY A 115 12.85 18.94 -3.14
CA GLY A 115 13.84 18.17 -2.37
C GLY A 115 13.26 17.38 -1.18
N ASP A 116 11.94 17.31 -1.04
CA ASP A 116 11.28 16.51 -0.02
C ASP A 116 10.83 15.14 -0.57
N GLU A 117 11.40 14.06 -0.05
CA GLU A 117 11.03 12.71 -0.52
C GLU A 117 9.62 12.28 -0.13
N CYS A 118 9.07 12.80 0.97
CA CYS A 118 7.70 12.53 1.39
C CYS A 118 6.72 13.20 0.42
N GLU A 119 6.98 14.47 0.08
CA GLU A 119 6.19 15.20 -0.90
C GLU A 119 6.27 14.55 -2.28
N PHE A 120 7.48 14.16 -2.71
CA PHE A 120 7.68 13.46 -3.96
C PHE A 120 6.87 12.16 -4.04
N ALA A 121 6.93 11.33 -3.00
CA ALA A 121 6.21 10.06 -2.96
C ALA A 121 4.70 10.28 -3.13
N PHE A 122 4.15 11.28 -2.44
CA PHE A 122 2.73 11.60 -2.53
C PHE A 122 2.33 12.13 -3.91
N VAL A 123 3.03 13.14 -4.42
CA VAL A 123 2.70 13.73 -5.73
C VAL A 123 2.88 12.73 -6.86
N TYR A 124 3.93 11.91 -6.82
CA TYR A 124 4.12 10.83 -7.78
C TYR A 124 2.93 9.87 -7.75
N GLN A 125 2.57 9.40 -6.54
CA GLN A 125 1.55 8.39 -6.38
C GLN A 125 0.14 8.89 -6.78
N LYS A 126 -0.16 10.15 -6.47
CA LYS A 126 -1.40 10.82 -6.90
C LYS A 126 -1.49 10.99 -8.43
N CYS A 127 -0.36 11.03 -9.12
CA CYS A 127 -0.30 11.15 -10.58
C CYS A 127 -0.27 9.78 -11.30
N ASP A 128 0.52 8.82 -10.82
CA ASP A 128 0.78 7.53 -11.49
C ASP A 128 -0.20 6.44 -11.05
N HIS A 129 -0.91 6.61 -9.93
CA HIS A 129 -1.90 5.65 -9.43
C HIS A 129 -1.39 4.21 -9.26
N VAL A 130 -0.08 4.00 -9.03
CA VAL A 130 0.53 2.66 -8.87
C VAL A 130 -0.19 1.76 -7.86
N LEU A 131 -0.56 2.30 -6.69
CA LEU A 131 -1.24 1.57 -5.63
C LEU A 131 -2.70 1.21 -5.97
N ASP A 132 -3.31 1.84 -6.98
CA ASP A 132 -4.69 1.52 -7.40
C ASP A 132 -4.76 0.28 -8.31
N VAL A 133 -3.64 -0.12 -8.94
CA VAL A 133 -3.68 -1.05 -10.07
C VAL A 133 -3.38 -2.51 -9.71
N SER A 134 -2.61 -2.81 -8.66
CA SER A 134 -2.39 -4.21 -8.20
C SER A 134 -1.33 -4.29 -7.09
N GLU A 135 -1.71 -4.15 -5.83
CA GLU A 135 -0.80 -4.55 -4.74
C GLU A 135 -1.44 -5.43 -3.66
N PHE A 136 -2.72 -5.74 -3.82
CA PHE A 136 -3.45 -6.62 -2.90
C PHE A 136 -3.94 -7.91 -3.57
N ASP A 137 -3.70 -8.08 -4.87
CA ASP A 137 -3.96 -9.32 -5.62
C ASP A 137 -2.75 -10.28 -5.53
N TYR A 138 -2.28 -10.55 -4.31
CA TYR A 138 -1.27 -11.59 -4.06
C TYR A 138 -1.92 -12.95 -3.82
#